data_AF-A0A0Q4DAH2-F1
#
_entry.id   AF-A0A0Q4DAH2-F1
#
_cell.length_a   1.000
_cell.length_b   1.000
_cell.length_c   1.000
_cell.angle_alpha   90.00
_cell.angle_beta   90.00
_cell.angle_gamma   90.00
#
_symmetry.space_group_name_H-M   'P 1'
#
loop_
_entity.id
_entity.type
_entity.pdbx_description
1 polymer ?
#
loop_
_entity_poly.entity_id
_entity_poly.type
_entity_poly.pdbx_seq_one_letter_code
_entity_poly.pdbx_strand_id
1 'polypeptide(L)'
;MRPRSPLSVGTVTSTAALDVAAVLAAEHPSAAIASLPWLAASLADDAAAGRFAAWGRSTIVDENVGAAVLPRALFDELHARAGLEAAWPVGNAGLLHVYGYLLSTTPTPYGLKRERWLTDDLALACGLSRGAFSPWAGPDTLLSRVTAAAAFLLSRPDAIDEVVEGRSTRIALGDALPDGTTALAYAVDGLIVTTFPVADAAVLRSGLGAPRLRWNAV
;
A
#
# COMPACT_ATOMS: atom_id res chain seq x y z
N MET A 1 -1.19 -40.18 -34.01
CA MET A 1 -1.57 -38.76 -33.97
C MET A 1 -1.68 -38.37 -32.49
N ARG A 2 -0.64 -37.75 -31.91
CA ARG A 2 -0.67 -37.33 -30.49
C ARG A 2 -1.33 -35.95 -30.39
N PRO A 3 -2.23 -35.71 -29.43
CA PRO A 3 -2.82 -34.39 -29.26
C PRO A 3 -1.74 -33.42 -28.74
N ARG A 4 -1.67 -32.25 -29.38
CA ARG A 4 -0.82 -31.14 -28.93
C ARG A 4 -1.40 -30.60 -27.62
N SER A 5 -0.61 -30.63 -26.54
CA SER A 5 -0.92 -29.91 -25.31
C SER A 5 -1.06 -28.42 -25.61
N PRO A 6 -2.04 -27.71 -25.01
CA PRO A 6 -2.13 -26.26 -25.14
C PRO A 6 -0.92 -25.63 -24.47
N LEU A 7 -0.27 -24.70 -25.19
CA LEU A 7 0.77 -23.83 -24.66
C LEU A 7 0.18 -23.04 -23.49
N SER A 8 0.64 -23.33 -22.28
CA SER A 8 0.38 -22.48 -21.11
C SER A 8 1.06 -21.14 -21.38
N VAL A 9 0.26 -20.09 -21.60
CA VAL A 9 0.75 -18.71 -21.58
C VAL A 9 1.17 -18.47 -20.14
N GLY A 10 2.47 -18.57 -19.87
CA GLY A 10 3.03 -18.28 -18.56
C GLY A 10 2.77 -16.82 -18.23
N THR A 11 1.81 -16.56 -17.34
CA THR A 11 1.62 -15.25 -16.72
C THR A 11 2.95 -14.86 -16.08
N VAL A 12 3.59 -13.78 -16.54
CA VAL A 12 4.84 -13.31 -15.94
C VAL A 12 4.51 -12.64 -14.60
N THR A 13 4.29 -13.46 -13.57
CA THR A 13 4.06 -13.05 -12.18
C THR A 13 5.37 -13.22 -11.41
N SER A 14 6.27 -12.25 -11.55
CA SER A 14 7.54 -12.26 -10.81
C SER A 14 8.01 -10.85 -10.51
N THR A 15 8.84 -10.74 -9.48
CA THR A 15 9.54 -9.50 -9.10
C THR A 15 10.28 -8.87 -10.29
N ALA A 16 10.84 -9.68 -11.21
CA ALA A 16 11.54 -9.19 -12.39
C ALA A 16 10.63 -8.41 -13.36
N ALA A 17 9.38 -8.85 -13.57
CA ALA A 17 8.44 -8.08 -14.39
C ALA A 17 8.04 -6.78 -13.70
N LEU A 18 7.87 -6.81 -12.37
CA LEU A 18 7.60 -5.60 -11.60
C LEU A 18 8.77 -4.60 -11.68
N ASP A 19 10.02 -5.06 -11.64
CA ASP A 19 11.20 -4.22 -11.80
C ASP A 19 11.23 -3.51 -13.16
N VAL A 20 10.99 -4.26 -14.24
CA VAL A 20 10.92 -3.70 -15.59
C VAL A 20 9.80 -2.66 -15.70
N ALA A 21 8.62 -2.98 -15.16
CA ALA A 21 7.48 -2.07 -15.16
C ALA A 21 7.77 -0.79 -14.34
N ALA A 22 8.41 -0.92 -13.17
CA ALA A 22 8.74 0.21 -12.31
C ALA A 22 9.73 1.18 -12.97
N VAL A 23 10.73 0.66 -13.72
CA VAL A 23 11.63 1.50 -14.53
C VAL A 23 10.86 2.22 -15.64
N LEU A 24 9.96 1.50 -16.33
CA LEU A 24 9.17 2.05 -17.43
C LEU A 24 8.14 3.10 -16.99
N ALA A 25 7.66 3.02 -15.75
CA ALA A 25 6.52 3.78 -15.27
C ALA A 25 6.73 5.30 -15.23
N ALA A 26 7.99 5.77 -15.19
CA ALA A 26 8.29 7.20 -15.22
C ALA A 26 8.01 7.86 -16.57
N GLU A 27 8.28 7.15 -17.67
CA GLU A 27 8.16 7.67 -19.03
C GLU A 27 6.89 7.17 -19.73
N HIS A 28 6.49 5.94 -19.42
CA HIS A 28 5.38 5.25 -20.08
C HIS A 28 4.47 4.54 -19.06
N PRO A 29 3.78 5.30 -18.17
CA PRO A 29 2.99 4.72 -17.07
C PRO A 29 1.88 3.78 -17.57
N SER A 30 1.21 4.13 -18.67
CA SER A 30 0.16 3.29 -19.25
C SER A 30 0.68 1.94 -19.72
N ALA A 31 1.86 1.93 -20.36
CA ALA A 31 2.53 0.70 -20.82
C ALA A 31 3.09 -0.12 -19.65
N ALA A 32 3.65 0.55 -18.64
CA ALA A 32 4.11 -0.10 -17.42
C ALA A 32 2.98 -0.87 -16.72
N ILE A 33 1.82 -0.24 -16.52
CA ILE A 33 0.67 -0.92 -15.91
C ILE A 33 0.13 -2.04 -16.82
N ALA A 34 0.06 -1.81 -18.14
CA ALA A 34 -0.38 -2.84 -19.08
C ALA A 34 0.56 -4.06 -19.13
N SER A 35 1.86 -3.88 -18.85
CA SER A 35 2.82 -4.99 -18.75
C SER A 35 2.63 -5.88 -17.52
N LEU A 36 1.79 -5.46 -16.57
CA LEU A 36 1.42 -6.20 -15.36
C LEU A 36 -0.09 -6.51 -15.37
N PRO A 37 -0.55 -7.57 -16.07
CA PRO A 37 -1.98 -7.86 -16.20
C PRO A 37 -2.70 -8.01 -14.85
N TRP A 38 -2.01 -8.55 -13.82
CA TRP A 38 -2.57 -8.67 -12.47
C TRP A 38 -2.82 -7.31 -11.81
N LEU A 39 -1.99 -6.29 -12.09
CA LEU A 39 -2.14 -4.95 -11.53
C LEU A 39 -3.31 -4.23 -12.21
N ALA A 40 -3.38 -4.29 -13.54
CA ALA A 40 -4.49 -3.74 -14.29
C ALA A 40 -5.83 -4.36 -13.89
N ALA A 41 -5.88 -5.70 -13.72
CA ALA A 41 -7.06 -6.40 -13.26
C ALA A 41 -7.45 -6.01 -11.82
N SER A 42 -6.49 -5.90 -10.90
CA SER A 42 -6.77 -5.52 -9.51
C SER A 42 -7.31 -4.08 -9.42
N LEU A 43 -6.71 -3.14 -10.14
CA LEU A 43 -7.19 -1.75 -10.18
C LEU A 43 -8.64 -1.66 -10.67
N ALA A 44 -8.98 -2.42 -11.73
CA ALA A 44 -10.33 -2.46 -12.26
C ALA A 44 -11.33 -3.10 -11.29
N ASP A 45 -10.95 -4.23 -10.65
CA ASP A 45 -11.81 -4.89 -9.66
C ASP A 45 -12.09 -4.00 -8.45
N ASP A 46 -11.04 -3.38 -7.89
CA ASP A 46 -11.18 -2.53 -6.70
C ASP A 46 -11.95 -1.24 -6.99
N ALA A 47 -11.80 -0.68 -8.19
CA ALA A 47 -12.59 0.46 -8.64
C ALA A 47 -14.07 0.07 -8.79
N ALA A 48 -14.36 -1.05 -9.48
CA ALA A 48 -15.71 -1.54 -9.68
C ALA A 48 -16.41 -1.92 -8.35
N ALA A 49 -15.66 -2.47 -7.40
CA ALA A 49 -16.14 -2.83 -6.07
C ALA A 49 -16.16 -1.64 -5.08
N GLY A 50 -15.69 -0.46 -5.47
CA GLY A 50 -15.67 0.74 -4.62
C GLY A 50 -14.72 0.65 -3.42
N ARG A 51 -13.71 -0.23 -3.45
CA ARG A 51 -12.86 -0.53 -2.27
C ARG A 51 -11.98 0.64 -1.84
N PHE A 52 -11.67 1.55 -2.76
CA PHE A 52 -10.93 2.77 -2.45
C PHE A 52 -11.65 3.70 -1.46
N ALA A 53 -12.97 3.57 -1.29
CA ALA A 53 -13.75 4.37 -0.34
C ALA A 53 -13.41 4.08 1.13
N ALA A 54 -12.75 2.96 1.44
CA ALA A 54 -12.24 2.66 2.78
C ALA A 54 -10.97 3.45 3.13
N TRP A 55 -10.40 4.19 2.17
CA TRP A 55 -9.11 4.86 2.30
C TRP A 55 -9.24 6.37 2.21
N GLY A 56 -8.48 7.04 3.07
CA GLY A 56 -8.43 8.50 3.16
C GLY A 56 -7.53 9.11 2.08
N ARG A 57 -7.09 10.34 2.33
CA ARG A 57 -6.17 11.06 1.45
C ARG A 57 -4.74 10.99 1.98
N SER A 58 -3.80 10.91 1.06
CA SER A 58 -2.37 10.93 1.36
C SER A 58 -1.61 11.74 0.34
N THR A 59 -0.56 12.43 0.78
CA THR A 59 0.43 13.04 -0.11
C THR A 59 1.45 11.99 -0.57
N ILE A 60 1.88 12.06 -1.83
CA ILE A 60 2.96 11.21 -2.33
C ILE A 60 4.37 11.74 -1.97
N VAL A 61 4.45 12.90 -1.33
CA VAL A 61 5.71 13.45 -0.81
C VAL A 61 6.11 12.67 0.44
N ASP A 62 7.27 12.00 0.39
CA ASP A 62 7.77 11.26 1.55
C ASP A 62 8.36 12.22 2.59
N GLU A 63 7.95 12.06 3.85
CA GLU A 63 8.42 12.90 4.98
C GLU A 63 9.93 12.86 5.21
N ASN A 64 10.62 11.77 4.85
CA ASN A 64 12.06 11.60 5.08
C ASN A 64 12.89 12.11 3.89
N VAL A 65 12.34 11.98 2.67
CA VAL A 65 13.02 12.40 1.43
C VAL A 65 12.69 13.86 1.08
N GLY A 66 11.52 14.35 1.48
CA GLY A 66 11.02 15.68 1.12
C GLY A 66 10.62 15.81 -0.35
N ALA A 67 10.48 14.70 -1.07
CA ALA A 67 10.14 14.65 -2.49
C ALA A 67 9.07 13.60 -2.80
N ALA A 68 8.39 13.75 -3.94
CA ALA A 68 7.41 12.79 -4.41
C ALA A 68 8.07 11.45 -4.75
N VAL A 69 7.51 10.36 -4.25
CA VAL A 69 8.04 8.99 -4.49
C VAL A 69 7.47 8.31 -5.73
N LEU A 70 6.58 8.99 -6.44
CA LEU A 70 6.10 8.60 -7.77
C LEU A 70 6.23 9.77 -8.73
N PRO A 71 6.55 9.53 -10.01
CA PRO A 71 6.41 10.53 -11.05
C PRO A 71 4.95 10.96 -11.20
N ARG A 72 4.72 12.25 -11.53
CA ARG A 72 3.36 12.79 -11.71
C ARG A 72 2.57 12.05 -12.78
N ALA A 73 3.19 11.69 -13.90
CA ALA A 73 2.52 10.96 -14.98
C ALA A 73 1.95 9.60 -14.51
N LEU A 74 2.69 8.89 -13.64
CA LEU A 74 2.22 7.63 -13.05
C LEU A 74 1.09 7.87 -12.04
N PHE A 75 1.20 8.90 -11.21
CA PHE A 75 0.13 9.30 -10.30
C PHE A 75 -1.18 9.57 -11.05
N ASP A 76 -1.12 10.37 -12.13
CA ASP A 76 -2.28 10.75 -12.92
C ASP A 76 -2.90 9.51 -13.61
N GLU A 77 -2.07 8.63 -14.19
CA GLU A 77 -2.51 7.39 -14.83
C GLU A 77 -3.20 6.43 -13.85
N LEU A 78 -2.65 6.24 -12.65
CA LEU A 78 -3.25 5.37 -11.63
C LEU A 78 -4.64 5.86 -11.22
N HIS A 79 -4.79 7.17 -10.98
CA HIS A 79 -6.08 7.76 -10.60
C HIS A 79 -7.09 7.71 -11.75
N ALA A 80 -6.66 7.96 -12.98
CA ALA A 80 -7.51 7.84 -14.16
C ALA A 80 -8.08 6.41 -14.30
N ARG A 81 -7.25 5.37 -14.12
CA ARG A 81 -7.70 3.98 -14.17
C ARG A 81 -8.62 3.58 -13.03
N ALA A 82 -8.38 4.12 -11.84
CA ALA A 82 -9.22 3.88 -10.67
C ALA A 82 -10.54 4.69 -10.69
N GLY A 83 -10.69 5.64 -11.62
CA GLY A 83 -11.85 6.54 -11.67
C GLY A 83 -11.93 7.47 -10.45
N LEU A 84 -10.78 7.84 -9.88
CA LEU A 84 -10.69 8.64 -8.65
C LEU A 84 -10.23 10.06 -8.96
N GLU A 85 -10.91 11.04 -8.38
CA GLU A 85 -10.43 12.41 -8.41
C GLU A 85 -9.24 12.60 -7.47
N ALA A 86 -8.24 13.35 -7.95
CA ALA A 86 -7.06 13.69 -7.17
C ALA A 86 -6.48 15.03 -7.61
N ALA A 87 -5.69 15.64 -6.72
CA ALA A 87 -5.00 16.89 -6.98
C ALA A 87 -3.54 16.74 -6.57
N TRP A 88 -2.63 16.69 -7.53
CA TRP A 88 -1.21 16.50 -7.28
C TRP A 88 -0.68 17.45 -6.18
N PRO A 89 0.09 16.96 -5.18
CA PRO A 89 0.59 15.59 -4.99
C PRO A 89 -0.29 14.69 -4.09
N VAL A 90 -1.56 15.05 -3.89
CA VAL A 90 -2.49 14.40 -2.96
C VAL A 90 -3.53 13.55 -3.70
N GLY A 91 -3.63 12.27 -3.33
CA GLY A 91 -4.57 11.32 -3.91
C GLY A 91 -5.17 10.36 -2.89
N ASN A 92 -5.82 9.30 -3.36
CA ASN A 92 -6.35 8.24 -2.50
C ASN A 92 -5.21 7.42 -1.90
N ALA A 93 -5.21 7.28 -0.57
CA ALA A 93 -4.12 6.66 0.15
C ALA A 93 -3.96 5.16 -0.18
N GLY A 94 -5.06 4.44 -0.40
CA GLY A 94 -5.04 3.03 -0.79
C GLY A 94 -4.42 2.84 -2.17
N LEU A 95 -4.86 3.64 -3.15
CA LEU A 95 -4.29 3.61 -4.49
C LEU A 95 -2.78 3.92 -4.48
N LEU A 96 -2.38 4.98 -3.77
CA LEU A 96 -0.99 5.42 -3.72
C LEU A 96 -0.09 4.44 -2.96
N HIS A 97 -0.49 4.04 -1.75
CA HIS A 97 0.35 3.23 -0.87
C HIS A 97 0.36 1.75 -1.28
N VAL A 98 -0.76 1.21 -1.77
CA VAL A 98 -0.83 -0.21 -2.15
C VAL A 98 -0.32 -0.40 -3.57
N TYR A 99 -0.88 0.30 -4.55
CA TYR A 99 -0.51 0.10 -5.96
C TYR A 99 0.62 1.01 -6.43
N GLY A 100 0.58 2.29 -6.06
CA GLY A 100 1.62 3.23 -6.44
C GLY A 100 3.00 2.79 -5.96
N TYR A 101 3.14 2.40 -4.69
CA TYR A 101 4.42 1.97 -4.13
C TYR A 101 5.05 0.80 -4.88
N LEU A 102 4.28 -0.15 -5.43
CA LEU A 102 4.83 -1.28 -6.20
C LEU A 102 5.69 -0.82 -7.39
N LEU A 103 5.32 0.31 -8.00
CA LEU A 103 6.01 0.91 -9.14
C LEU A 103 6.99 2.03 -8.72
N SER A 104 7.12 2.32 -7.42
CA SER A 104 8.11 3.27 -6.92
C SER A 104 9.50 2.64 -6.84
N THR A 105 10.48 3.32 -7.41
CA THR A 105 11.91 2.97 -7.32
C THR A 105 12.68 3.91 -6.37
N THR A 106 11.99 4.82 -5.69
CA THR A 106 12.64 5.82 -4.84
C THR A 106 13.14 5.17 -3.54
N PRO A 107 14.46 5.19 -3.25
CA PRO A 107 14.99 4.69 -2.00
C PRO A 107 14.59 5.60 -0.84
N THR A 108 14.30 4.99 0.30
CA THR A 108 14.10 5.67 1.59
C THR A 108 15.14 5.18 2.60
N PRO A 109 15.31 5.83 3.76
CA PRO A 109 16.17 5.31 4.82
C PRO A 109 15.81 3.88 5.29
N TYR A 110 14.62 3.39 4.98
CA TYR A 110 14.10 2.09 5.37
C TYR A 110 14.01 1.08 4.22
N GLY A 111 14.67 1.35 3.09
CA GLY A 111 14.56 0.54 1.88
C GLY A 111 13.54 1.09 0.88
N LEU A 112 13.07 0.24 -0.02
CA LEU A 112 12.10 0.62 -1.04
C LEU A 112 10.67 0.47 -0.50
N LYS A 113 9.82 1.46 -0.75
CA LYS A 113 8.42 1.43 -0.28
C LYS A 113 7.62 0.19 -0.75
N ARG A 114 7.95 -0.36 -1.92
CA ARG A 114 7.37 -1.61 -2.44
C ARG A 114 7.67 -2.84 -1.60
N GLU A 115 8.79 -2.87 -0.87
CA GLU A 115 9.19 -4.04 -0.08
C GLU A 115 8.13 -4.39 0.96
N ARG A 116 7.36 -3.41 1.42
CA ARG A 116 6.18 -3.58 2.28
C ARG A 116 5.20 -4.68 1.81
N TRP A 117 5.10 -4.89 0.50
CA TRP A 117 4.20 -5.86 -0.12
C TRP A 117 4.94 -7.09 -0.68
N LEU A 118 6.26 -7.00 -0.82
CA LEU A 118 7.08 -8.04 -1.44
C LEU A 118 7.81 -8.91 -0.41
N THR A 119 7.90 -8.46 0.85
CA THR A 119 8.40 -9.25 1.98
C THR A 119 7.25 -9.78 2.84
N ASP A 120 7.58 -10.72 3.72
CA ASP A 120 6.60 -11.33 4.63
C ASP A 120 6.35 -10.49 5.90
N ASP A 121 7.14 -9.45 6.14
CA ASP A 121 7.25 -8.80 7.45
C ASP A 121 5.91 -8.23 7.92
N LEU A 122 5.22 -7.48 7.05
CA LEU A 122 3.92 -6.91 7.38
C LEU A 122 2.83 -7.98 7.52
N ALA A 123 2.86 -9.02 6.68
CA ALA A 123 1.89 -10.11 6.76
C ALA A 123 2.02 -10.84 8.11
N LEU A 124 3.24 -11.21 8.49
CA LEU A 124 3.52 -11.86 9.77
C LEU A 124 3.17 -10.96 10.95
N ALA A 125 3.51 -9.66 10.88
CA ALA A 125 3.21 -8.70 11.94
C ALA A 125 1.69 -8.42 12.10
N CYS A 126 0.89 -8.69 11.06
CA CYS A 126 -0.57 -8.72 11.12
C CYS A 126 -1.13 -10.09 11.59
N GLY A 127 -0.28 -11.05 11.95
CA GLY A 127 -0.69 -12.41 12.33
C GLY A 127 -1.13 -13.30 11.16
N LEU A 128 -0.79 -12.93 9.92
CA LEU A 128 -1.17 -13.66 8.70
C LEU A 128 -0.05 -14.60 8.24
N SER A 129 -0.39 -15.52 7.33
CA SER A 129 0.59 -16.41 6.70
C SER A 129 1.55 -15.64 5.78
N ARG A 130 2.75 -16.19 5.59
CA ARG A 130 3.71 -15.73 4.57
C ARG A 130 3.06 -15.59 3.20
N GLY A 131 3.45 -14.56 2.47
CA GLY A 131 2.90 -14.24 1.15
C GLY A 131 1.44 -13.73 1.15
N ALA A 132 0.79 -13.51 2.30
CA ALA A 132 -0.59 -13.02 2.35
C ALA A 132 -0.76 -11.65 1.66
N PHE A 133 0.29 -10.82 1.63
CA PHE A 133 0.29 -9.55 0.90
C PHE A 133 1.06 -9.57 -0.42
N SER A 134 1.41 -10.76 -0.93
CA SER A 134 1.95 -10.86 -2.28
C SER A 134 0.92 -10.32 -3.30
N PRO A 135 1.28 -9.37 -4.19
CA PRO A 135 0.31 -8.68 -5.05
C PRO A 135 -0.41 -9.61 -6.04
N TRP A 136 0.22 -10.73 -6.38
CA TRP A 136 -0.25 -11.72 -7.34
C TRP A 136 -0.74 -13.01 -6.69
N ALA A 137 -0.90 -13.03 -5.37
CA ALA A 137 -1.40 -14.18 -4.64
C ALA A 137 -2.91 -14.11 -4.39
N GLY A 138 -3.53 -15.29 -4.41
CA GLY A 138 -4.92 -15.48 -3.99
C GLY A 138 -5.95 -14.96 -5.00
N PRO A 139 -7.25 -15.20 -4.70
CA PRO A 139 -8.35 -14.75 -5.55
C PRO A 139 -8.72 -13.28 -5.34
N ASP A 140 -8.44 -12.72 -4.16
CA ASP A 140 -8.74 -11.33 -3.82
C ASP A 140 -7.65 -10.36 -4.34
N THR A 141 -7.97 -9.07 -4.38
CA THR A 141 -6.97 -8.04 -4.65
C THR A 141 -6.07 -7.79 -3.44
N LEU A 142 -4.87 -7.27 -3.68
CA LEU A 142 -3.98 -6.83 -2.61
C LEU A 142 -4.64 -5.76 -1.73
N LEU A 143 -5.30 -4.76 -2.33
CA LEU A 143 -5.98 -3.70 -1.58
C LEU A 143 -7.04 -4.28 -0.65
N SER A 144 -7.86 -5.23 -1.11
CA SER A 144 -8.89 -5.87 -0.30
C SER A 144 -8.28 -6.55 0.95
N ARG A 145 -7.22 -7.34 0.77
CA ARG A 145 -6.54 -8.03 1.88
C ARG A 145 -5.89 -7.06 2.87
N VAL A 146 -5.20 -6.04 2.36
CA VAL A 146 -4.56 -5.01 3.20
C VAL A 146 -5.62 -4.21 3.95
N THR A 147 -6.73 -3.87 3.31
CA THR A 147 -7.87 -3.17 3.94
C THR A 147 -8.43 -3.98 5.10
N ALA A 148 -8.67 -5.28 4.90
CA ALA A 148 -9.19 -6.15 5.94
C ALA A 148 -8.24 -6.23 7.15
N ALA A 149 -6.93 -6.39 6.92
CA ALA A 149 -5.95 -6.44 7.99
C ALA A 149 -5.83 -5.11 8.75
N ALA A 150 -5.78 -3.98 8.04
CA ALA A 150 -5.72 -2.65 8.65
C ALA A 150 -6.99 -2.35 9.45
N ALA A 151 -8.17 -2.67 8.91
CA ALA A 151 -9.44 -2.51 9.61
C ALA A 151 -9.51 -3.36 10.90
N PHE A 152 -9.01 -4.61 10.85
CA PHE A 152 -8.91 -5.45 12.04
C PHE A 152 -8.03 -4.80 13.12
N LEU A 153 -6.83 -4.34 12.77
CA LEU A 153 -5.96 -3.63 13.71
C LEU A 153 -6.64 -2.38 14.30
N LEU A 154 -7.25 -1.55 13.45
CA LEU A 154 -7.94 -0.32 13.87
C LEU A 154 -9.16 -0.59 14.75
N SER A 155 -9.80 -1.76 14.62
CA SER A 155 -10.93 -2.14 15.48
C SER A 155 -10.53 -2.49 16.91
N ARG A 156 -9.24 -2.66 17.19
CA ARG A 156 -8.77 -3.06 18.52
C ARG A 156 -9.04 -1.96 19.57
N PRO A 157 -9.39 -2.35 20.81
CA PRO A 157 -9.69 -1.41 21.88
C PRO A 157 -8.46 -0.69 22.44
N ASP A 158 -7.26 -1.22 22.20
CA ASP A 158 -5.97 -0.65 22.64
C ASP A 158 -5.35 0.30 21.60
N ALA A 159 -6.07 0.63 20.54
CA ALA A 159 -5.67 1.68 19.60
C ALA A 159 -5.69 3.05 20.28
N ILE A 160 -4.77 3.91 19.86
CA ILE A 160 -4.60 5.27 20.38
C ILE A 160 -5.47 6.19 19.55
N ASP A 161 -6.40 6.88 20.21
CA ASP A 161 -7.23 7.92 19.61
C ASP A 161 -6.63 9.31 19.91
N GLU A 162 -6.44 10.11 18.87
CA GLU A 162 -6.04 11.52 18.99
C GLU A 162 -7.00 12.40 18.18
N VAL A 163 -7.19 13.65 18.61
CA VAL A 163 -7.88 14.66 17.82
C VAL A 163 -6.86 15.67 17.30
N VAL A 164 -6.84 15.85 15.98
CA VAL A 164 -5.91 16.76 15.29
C VAL A 164 -6.75 17.69 14.41
N GLU A 165 -6.71 18.98 14.70
CA GLU A 165 -7.43 20.01 13.90
C GLU A 165 -8.93 19.70 13.73
N GLY A 166 -9.56 19.12 14.77
CA GLY A 166 -10.97 18.74 14.76
C GLY A 166 -11.27 17.42 14.04
N ARG A 167 -10.25 16.74 13.51
CA ARG A 167 -10.35 15.42 12.87
C ARG A 167 -9.96 14.32 13.85
N SER A 168 -10.71 13.24 13.81
CA SER A 168 -10.42 12.05 14.60
C SER A 168 -9.30 11.26 13.95
N THR A 169 -8.31 10.83 14.72
CA THR A 169 -7.23 9.97 14.22
C THR A 169 -7.09 8.76 15.12
N ARG A 170 -6.74 7.62 14.53
CA ARG A 170 -6.61 6.35 15.25
C ARG A 170 -5.34 5.63 14.82
N ILE A 171 -4.49 5.29 15.79
CA ILE A 171 -3.23 4.59 15.60
C ILE A 171 -3.35 3.23 16.30
N ALA A 172 -3.33 2.16 15.52
CA ALA A 172 -3.35 0.80 16.04
C ALA A 172 -2.00 0.11 15.84
N LEU A 173 -1.61 -0.70 16.82
CA LEU A 173 -0.44 -1.56 16.77
C LEU A 173 -0.88 -3.02 16.95
N GLY A 174 -0.32 -3.92 16.16
CA GLY A 174 -0.51 -5.35 16.29
C GLY A 174 0.29 -5.92 17.46
N ASP A 175 0.17 -7.23 17.63
CA ASP A 175 0.99 -7.94 18.61
C ASP A 175 2.43 -8.02 18.11
N ALA A 176 3.40 -7.91 19.01
CA ALA A 176 4.80 -7.95 18.64
C ALA A 176 5.23 -9.38 18.27
N LEU A 177 5.97 -9.51 17.17
CA LEU A 177 6.70 -10.71 16.80
C LEU A 177 7.87 -10.97 17.78
N PRO A 178 8.47 -12.18 17.77
CA PRO A 178 9.60 -12.50 18.65
C PRO A 178 10.81 -11.56 18.53
N ASP A 179 10.97 -10.90 17.39
CA ASP A 179 12.04 -9.93 17.13
C ASP A 179 11.67 -8.48 17.52
N GLY A 180 10.46 -8.27 18.05
CA GLY A 180 9.93 -6.96 18.44
C GLY A 180 9.09 -6.26 17.36
N THR A 181 9.12 -6.74 16.12
CA THR A 181 8.39 -6.13 15.01
C THR A 181 6.88 -6.19 15.24
N THR A 182 6.16 -5.11 14.96
CA THR A 182 4.68 -5.06 15.00
C THR A 182 4.12 -4.42 13.74
N ALA A 183 2.86 -4.70 13.41
CA ALA A 183 2.15 -3.99 12.36
C ALA A 183 1.55 -2.70 12.91
N LEU A 184 1.66 -1.61 12.16
CA LEU A 184 0.94 -0.38 12.42
C LEU A 184 -0.19 -0.21 11.43
N ALA A 185 -1.34 0.30 11.88
CA ALA A 185 -2.39 0.85 11.03
C ALA A 185 -2.76 2.26 11.51
N TYR A 186 -2.98 3.17 10.58
CA TYR A 186 -3.38 4.55 10.87
C TYR A 186 -4.61 4.95 10.06
N ALA A 187 -5.56 5.59 10.72
CA ALA A 187 -6.75 6.13 10.12
C ALA A 187 -7.02 7.57 10.55
N VAL A 188 -7.69 8.31 9.68
CA VAL A 188 -8.19 9.66 9.92
C VAL A 188 -9.66 9.71 9.50
N ASP A 189 -10.52 10.17 10.40
CA ASP A 189 -11.98 10.23 10.22
C ASP A 189 -12.59 8.88 9.80
N GLY A 190 -12.07 7.80 10.40
CA GLY A 190 -12.47 6.42 10.13
C GLY A 190 -11.93 5.84 8.82
N LEU A 191 -11.17 6.60 8.03
CA LEU A 191 -10.62 6.17 6.75
C LEU A 191 -9.15 5.78 6.89
N ILE A 192 -8.78 4.63 6.34
CA ILE A 192 -7.40 4.11 6.41
C ILE A 192 -6.47 5.02 5.61
N VAL A 193 -5.35 5.43 6.20
CA VAL A 193 -4.29 6.16 5.49
C VAL A 193 -3.13 5.24 5.15
N THR A 194 -2.65 4.45 6.10
CA THR A 194 -1.46 3.62 5.89
C THR A 194 -1.40 2.44 6.84
N THR A 195 -0.64 1.43 6.44
CA THR A 195 -0.18 0.34 7.29
C THR A 195 1.23 -0.07 6.89
N PHE A 196 2.08 -0.40 7.86
CA PHE A 196 3.49 -0.79 7.66
C PHE A 196 4.07 -1.47 8.90
N PRO A 197 5.16 -2.27 8.75
CA PRO A 197 5.83 -2.87 9.89
C PRO A 197 6.66 -1.83 10.64
N VAL A 198 6.70 -1.95 11.96
CA VAL A 198 7.45 -1.10 12.89
C VAL A 198 8.37 -2.00 13.67
N ALA A 199 9.67 -1.74 13.61
CA ALA A 199 10.68 -2.58 14.28
C ALA A 199 10.56 -2.57 15.82
N ASP A 200 10.15 -1.43 16.40
CA ASP A 200 9.99 -1.30 17.84
C ASP A 200 8.77 -0.44 18.19
N ALA A 201 7.75 -1.10 18.76
CA ALA A 201 6.50 -0.48 19.18
C ALA A 201 6.69 0.54 20.32
N ALA A 202 7.66 0.32 21.22
CA ALA A 202 7.91 1.19 22.35
C ALA A 202 8.61 2.48 21.89
N VAL A 203 9.56 2.39 20.97
CA VAL A 203 10.18 3.55 20.33
C VAL A 203 9.14 4.37 19.59
N LEU A 204 8.26 3.73 18.81
CA LEU A 204 7.19 4.46 18.12
C LEU A 204 6.25 5.17 19.10
N ARG A 205 5.78 4.48 20.16
CA ARG A 205 4.89 5.08 21.17
C ARG A 205 5.53 6.26 21.88
N SER A 206 6.79 6.13 22.31
CA SER A 206 7.52 7.24 22.95
C SER A 206 7.78 8.42 22.00
N GLY A 207 7.86 8.16 20.70
CA GLY A 207 8.09 9.16 19.66
C GLY A 207 6.84 9.89 19.13
N LEU A 208 5.61 9.49 19.50
CA LEU A 208 4.39 10.12 18.97
C LEU A 208 4.32 11.62 19.30
N GLY A 209 4.79 12.02 20.49
CA GLY A 209 4.82 13.42 20.91
C GLY A 209 3.43 14.07 20.92
N ALA A 210 3.34 15.34 20.52
CA ALA A 210 2.07 16.03 20.39
C ALA A 210 1.24 15.47 19.20
N PRO A 211 -0.10 15.41 19.33
CA PRO A 211 -0.99 15.03 18.23
C PRO A 211 -0.76 15.89 16.97
N ARG A 212 -0.61 15.22 15.83
CA ARG A 212 -0.53 15.83 14.49
C ARG A 212 -0.88 14.77 13.45
N LEU A 213 -1.19 15.19 12.23
CA LEU A 213 -1.29 14.25 11.12
C LEU A 213 0.08 13.62 10.85
N ARG A 214 0.07 12.32 10.52
CA ARG A 214 1.28 11.49 10.41
C ARG A 214 1.25 10.66 9.14
N TRP A 215 2.43 10.21 8.74
CA TRP A 215 2.62 9.19 7.72
C TRP A 215 1.89 9.54 6.42
N ASN A 216 2.10 10.78 5.99
CA ASN A 216 1.59 11.40 4.77
C ASN A 216 0.08 11.70 4.75
N ALA A 217 -0.65 11.57 5.87
CA ALA A 217 -2.04 12.00 5.94
C ALA A 217 -2.19 13.52 5.68
N VAL A 218 -3.28 13.89 4.98
CA VAL A 218 -3.68 15.27 4.71
C VAL A 218 -5.15 15.53 5.01
#